data_AF-A0A7S1T3H3-F1
#
_entry.id   AF-A0A7S1T3H3-F1
#
_cell.length_a   1.000
_cell.length_b   1.000
_cell.length_c   1.000
_cell.angle_alpha   90.00
_cell.angle_beta   90.00
_cell.angle_gamma   90.00
#
_symmetry.space_group_name_H-M   'P 1'
#
loop_
_entity.id
_entity.type
_entity.pdbx_description
1 polymer ?
#
loop_
_entity_poly.entity_id
_entity_poly.type
_entity_poly.pdbx_seq_one_letter_code
_entity_poly.pdbx_strand_id
1 'polypeptide(L)'
;AIVAKSDLLRWAARCTLRDVRCIDDLRDGAVFVELFAFAWPRAVERRLMAYSKACATAQCPAYAAWDVLKGVFVDLLLPLCVLDVAGAKAGKFRACYPLLVLPYFASTLARMPSGQEFSCDFAHPVDPLLA
;
A
#
# COMPACT_ATOMS: atom_id res chain seq x y z
N ALA A 1 -3.07 13.01 -15.32
CA ALA A 1 -1.98 13.69 -14.56
C ALA A 1 -0.94 12.65 -14.20
N ILE A 2 0.35 12.96 -14.39
CA ILE A 2 1.42 11.99 -14.17
C ILE A 2 1.72 11.90 -12.66
N VAL A 3 1.60 10.71 -12.10
CA VAL A 3 1.92 10.40 -10.70
C VAL A 3 3.30 9.77 -10.65
N ALA A 4 4.27 10.49 -10.10
CA ALA A 4 5.64 10.02 -9.97
C ALA A 4 5.88 9.34 -8.61
N LYS A 5 7.03 8.64 -8.51
CA LYS A 5 7.51 8.05 -7.26
C LYS A 5 7.49 9.05 -6.08
N SER A 6 7.95 10.28 -6.32
CA SER A 6 7.99 11.33 -5.29
C SER A 6 6.60 11.69 -4.78
N ASP A 7 5.58 11.65 -5.65
CA ASP A 7 4.21 11.96 -5.26
C ASP A 7 3.60 10.85 -4.42
N LEU A 8 3.89 9.59 -4.75
CA LEU A 8 3.49 8.43 -3.96
C LEU A 8 4.15 8.40 -2.58
N LEU A 9 5.45 8.70 -2.48
CA LEU A 9 6.14 8.77 -1.18
C LEU A 9 5.60 9.93 -0.34
N ARG A 10 5.38 11.11 -0.94
CA ARG A 10 4.77 12.25 -0.25
C ARG A 10 3.35 11.95 0.20
N TRP A 11 2.57 11.27 -0.63
CA TRP A 11 1.23 10.80 -0.27
C TRP A 11 1.30 9.81 0.90
N ALA A 12 2.24 8.85 0.87
CA ALA A 12 2.40 7.89 1.95
C ALA A 12 2.78 8.55 3.28
N ALA A 13 3.71 9.50 3.27
CA ALA A 13 4.08 10.28 4.45
C ALA A 13 2.90 11.07 5.05
N ARG A 14 1.93 11.48 4.23
CA ARG A 14 0.72 12.19 4.69
C ARG A 14 -0.34 11.27 5.26
N CYS A 15 -0.46 10.05 4.72
CA CYS A 15 -1.50 9.10 5.10
C CYS A 15 -1.10 8.20 6.27
N THR A 16 0.19 8.15 6.58
CA THR A 16 0.75 7.31 7.65
C THR A 16 1.30 8.17 8.78
N LEU A 17 1.48 7.58 9.95
CA LEU A 17 2.14 8.25 11.08
C LEU A 17 3.67 8.14 11.02
N ARG A 18 4.20 7.80 9.84
CA ARG A 18 5.61 7.43 9.63
C ARG A 18 6.29 8.43 8.72
N ASP A 19 7.58 8.62 8.97
CA ASP A 19 8.42 9.48 8.14
C ASP A 19 8.87 8.71 6.90
N VAL A 20 8.13 8.87 5.79
CA VAL A 20 8.39 8.20 4.52
C VAL A 20 9.09 9.17 3.58
N ARG A 21 10.39 8.99 3.37
CA ARG A 21 11.22 9.85 2.52
C ARG A 21 11.79 9.11 1.32
N CYS A 22 12.01 7.81 1.47
CA CYS A 22 12.62 6.96 0.46
C CYS A 22 12.02 5.54 0.48
N ILE A 23 12.48 4.69 -0.44
CA ILE A 23 12.01 3.30 -0.54
C ILE A 23 12.48 2.45 0.64
N ASP A 24 13.61 2.80 1.25
CA ASP A 24 14.15 2.05 2.38
C ASP A 24 13.27 2.15 3.63
N ASP A 25 12.52 3.24 3.77
CA ASP A 25 11.55 3.44 4.86
C ASP A 25 10.34 2.48 4.76
N LEU A 26 10.20 1.76 3.63
CA LEU A 26 9.09 0.84 3.37
C LEU A 26 9.42 -0.63 3.70
N ARG A 27 10.68 -0.93 4.04
CA ARG A 27 11.19 -2.32 4.17
C ARG A 27 10.53 -3.13 5.27
N ASP A 28 10.03 -2.47 6.32
CA ASP A 28 9.38 -3.13 7.44
C ASP A 28 7.93 -3.55 7.13
N GLY A 29 7.36 -3.04 6.03
CA GLY A 29 6.01 -3.34 5.56
C GLY A 29 4.90 -2.61 6.30
N ALA A 30 5.17 -1.95 7.42
CA ALA A 30 4.14 -1.36 8.26
C ALA A 30 3.50 -0.13 7.59
N VAL A 31 4.29 0.66 6.85
CA VAL A 31 3.76 1.74 5.99
C VAL A 31 2.70 1.19 5.04
N PHE A 32 2.96 0.06 4.36
CA PHE A 32 1.98 -0.52 3.44
C PHE A 32 0.70 -0.95 4.15
N VAL A 33 0.78 -1.50 5.37
CA VAL A 33 -0.44 -1.83 6.13
C VAL A 33 -1.29 -0.59 6.39
N GLU A 34 -0.67 0.53 6.78
CA GLU A 34 -1.37 1.81 7.01
C GLU A 34 -2.00 2.35 5.70
N LEU A 35 -1.29 2.25 4.56
CA LEU A 35 -1.82 2.66 3.26
C LEU A 35 -2.99 1.78 2.80
N PHE A 36 -2.89 0.46 3.01
CA PHE A 36 -3.99 -0.46 2.72
C PHE A 36 -5.17 -0.23 3.66
N ALA A 37 -4.95 0.21 4.91
CA ALA A 37 -6.03 0.57 5.82
C ALA A 37 -6.75 1.83 5.34
N PHE A 38 -6.02 2.76 4.71
CA PHE A 38 -6.62 3.95 4.10
C PHE A 38 -7.53 3.62 2.91
N ALA A 39 -7.19 2.61 2.12
CA ALA A 39 -8.00 2.18 0.98
C ALA A 39 -9.09 1.15 1.33
N TRP A 40 -8.81 0.20 2.23
CA TRP A 40 -9.68 -0.92 2.60
C TRP A 40 -9.64 -1.18 4.11
N PRO A 41 -10.18 -0.27 4.94
CA PRO A 41 -10.02 -0.32 6.40
C PRO A 41 -10.52 -1.64 6.99
N ARG A 42 -11.70 -2.10 6.57
CA ARG A 42 -12.31 -3.35 7.07
C ARG A 42 -11.49 -4.61 6.79
N ALA A 43 -10.79 -4.66 5.65
CA ALA A 43 -9.96 -5.81 5.30
C ALA A 43 -8.71 -5.87 6.20
N VAL A 44 -8.09 -4.71 6.45
CA VAL A 44 -6.92 -4.60 7.32
C VAL A 44 -7.29 -4.84 8.79
N GLU A 45 -8.36 -4.21 9.29
CA GLU A 45 -8.84 -4.37 10.67
C GLU A 45 -9.07 -5.85 11.03
N ARG A 46 -9.75 -6.59 10.14
CA ARG A 46 -10.00 -8.03 10.32
C ARG A 46 -8.70 -8.82 10.53
N ARG A 47 -7.65 -8.48 9.78
CA ARG A 47 -6.34 -9.15 9.89
C ARG A 47 -5.56 -8.69 11.10
N LEU A 48 -5.63 -7.41 11.47
CA LEU A 48 -4.95 -6.88 12.66
C LEU A 48 -5.51 -7.45 13.97
N MET A 49 -6.81 -7.75 14.05
CA MET A 49 -7.43 -8.36 15.23
C MET A 49 -6.78 -9.70 15.63
N ALA A 50 -6.14 -10.42 14.70
CA ALA A 50 -5.42 -11.65 14.99
C ALA A 50 -4.08 -11.41 15.72
N TYR A 51 -3.52 -10.21 15.63
CA TYR A 51 -2.19 -9.87 16.16
C TYR A 51 -2.25 -8.88 17.32
N SER A 52 -3.33 -8.10 17.45
CA SER A 52 -3.53 -7.17 18.55
C SER A 52 -5.02 -7.01 18.86
N LYS A 53 -5.38 -7.30 20.12
CA LYS A 53 -6.74 -7.09 20.63
C LYS A 53 -7.08 -5.60 20.82
N ALA A 54 -6.08 -4.72 20.79
CA ALA A 54 -6.21 -3.29 21.10
C ALA A 54 -6.01 -2.36 19.88
N CYS A 55 -5.52 -2.86 18.74
CA CYS A 55 -5.26 -2.03 17.57
C CYS A 55 -6.55 -1.77 16.78
N ALA A 56 -7.36 -0.82 17.25
CA ALA A 56 -8.27 -0.07 16.39
C ALA A 56 -7.52 0.94 15.51
N THR A 57 -6.23 1.17 15.79
CA THR A 57 -5.34 2.03 15.01
C THR A 57 -4.46 1.20 14.09
N ALA A 58 -4.24 1.66 12.86
CA ALA A 58 -3.46 0.98 11.82
C ALA A 58 -1.96 0.82 12.12
N GLN A 59 -1.52 1.09 13.36
CA GLN A 59 -0.15 0.87 13.80
C GLN A 59 0.13 -0.63 13.93
N CYS A 60 0.38 -1.26 12.79
CA CYS A 60 0.79 -2.64 12.71
C CYS A 60 2.23 -2.78 13.23
N PRO A 61 2.51 -3.72 14.15
CA PRO A 61 3.87 -4.05 14.51
C PRO A 61 4.65 -4.52 13.28
N ALA A 62 5.89 -4.06 13.11
CA ALA A 62 6.73 -4.40 11.96
C ALA A 62 6.89 -5.92 11.75
N TYR A 63 6.92 -6.70 12.83
CA TYR A 63 7.05 -8.16 12.74
C TYR A 63 5.81 -8.84 12.10
N ALA A 64 4.63 -8.21 12.16
CA ALA A 64 3.38 -8.78 11.67
C ALA A 64 2.95 -8.19 10.31
N ALA A 65 3.54 -7.07 9.88
CA ALA A 65 3.05 -6.28 8.75
C ALA A 65 2.93 -7.07 7.44
N TRP A 66 3.94 -7.89 7.12
CA TRP A 66 3.95 -8.67 5.90
C TRP A 66 2.92 -9.80 5.89
N ASP A 67 2.64 -10.41 7.04
CA ASP A 67 1.63 -11.46 7.16
C ASP A 67 0.22 -10.87 7.08
N VAL A 68 0.02 -9.70 7.70
CA VAL A 68 -1.21 -8.91 7.55
C VAL A 68 -1.45 -8.56 6.08
N LEU A 69 -0.44 -8.04 5.36
CA LEU A 69 -0.56 -7.71 3.94
C LEU A 69 -0.92 -8.92 3.09
N LYS A 70 -0.26 -10.07 3.29
CA LYS A 70 -0.61 -11.31 2.58
C LYS A 70 -2.07 -11.69 2.83
N GLY A 71 -2.53 -11.61 4.08
CA GLY A 71 -3.92 -11.88 4.44
C GLY A 71 -4.91 -10.93 3.78
N VAL A 72 -4.57 -9.64 3.68
CA VAL A 72 -5.38 -8.62 3.01
C VAL A 72 -5.45 -8.87 1.51
N PHE A 73 -4.33 -9.23 0.87
CA PHE A 73 -4.33 -9.61 -0.56
C PHE A 73 -5.27 -10.78 -0.83
N VAL A 74 -5.26 -11.80 0.02
CA VAL A 74 -6.17 -12.94 -0.08
C VAL A 74 -7.63 -12.51 0.10
N ASP A 75 -7.94 -11.69 1.11
CA ASP A 75 -9.31 -11.24 1.39
C ASP A 75 -9.89 -10.36 0.26
N LEU A 76 -9.04 -9.57 -0.38
CA LEU A 76 -9.41 -8.68 -1.47
C LEU A 76 -9.29 -9.33 -2.85
N LEU A 77 -8.91 -10.61 -2.93
CA LEU A 77 -8.64 -11.34 -4.17
C LEU A 77 -7.62 -10.64 -5.08
N LEU A 78 -6.62 -9.99 -4.46
CA LEU A 78 -5.53 -9.33 -5.19
C LEU A 78 -4.47 -10.36 -5.63
N PRO A 79 -3.83 -10.17 -6.80
CA PRO A 79 -2.81 -11.09 -7.28
C PRO A 79 -1.59 -11.11 -6.34
N LEU A 80 -1.34 -12.26 -5.71
CA LEU A 80 -0.19 -12.42 -4.80
C LEU A 80 1.16 -12.26 -5.49
N CYS A 81 1.23 -12.46 -6.81
CA CYS A 81 2.45 -12.23 -7.59
C CYS A 81 2.93 -10.76 -7.55
N VAL A 82 2.04 -9.81 -7.24
CA VAL A 82 2.39 -8.40 -7.06
C VAL A 82 3.07 -8.14 -5.71
N LEU A 83 2.84 -9.02 -4.72
CA LEU A 83 3.37 -8.89 -3.36
C LEU A 83 4.77 -9.53 -3.25
N ASP A 84 5.78 -8.87 -3.85
CA ASP A 84 7.19 -9.28 -3.70
C ASP A 84 7.77 -8.84 -2.34
N VAL A 85 7.45 -9.61 -1.29
CA VAL A 85 7.91 -9.36 0.08
C VAL A 85 9.44 -9.36 0.16
N ALA A 86 10.12 -10.25 -0.55
CA ALA A 86 11.58 -10.36 -0.50
C ALA A 86 12.25 -9.13 -1.12
N GLY A 87 11.76 -8.69 -2.28
CA GLY A 87 12.23 -7.47 -2.92
C GLY A 87 11.93 -6.22 -2.09
N ALA A 88 10.74 -6.13 -1.50
CA ALA A 88 10.36 -4.97 -0.69
C ALA A 88 11.21 -4.86 0.58
N LYS A 89 11.46 -5.97 1.29
CA LYS A 89 12.40 -6.02 2.43
C LYS A 89 13.82 -5.64 2.04
N ALA A 90 14.23 -5.93 0.80
CA ALA A 90 15.53 -5.53 0.26
C ALA A 90 15.56 -4.07 -0.26
N GLY A 91 14.48 -3.29 -0.10
CA GLY A 91 14.40 -1.91 -0.57
C GLY A 91 14.33 -1.79 -2.10
N LYS A 92 13.93 -2.85 -2.82
CA LYS A 92 13.83 -2.81 -4.28
C LYS A 92 12.62 -1.98 -4.69
N PHE A 93 12.88 -0.89 -5.42
CA PHE A 93 11.84 -0.01 -5.95
C PHE A 93 10.71 -0.77 -6.67
N ARG A 94 11.07 -1.71 -7.57
CA ARG A 94 10.10 -2.49 -8.35
C ARG A 94 9.13 -3.32 -7.48
N ALA A 95 9.57 -3.78 -6.32
CA ALA A 95 8.74 -4.55 -5.40
C ALA A 95 7.82 -3.63 -4.57
N CYS A 96 8.32 -2.46 -4.16
CA CYS A 96 7.55 -1.49 -3.37
C CYS A 96 6.53 -0.70 -4.21
N TYR A 97 6.83 -0.44 -5.48
CA TYR A 97 6.06 0.49 -6.29
C TYR A 97 4.59 0.08 -6.50
N PRO A 98 4.27 -1.17 -6.89
CA PRO A 98 2.87 -1.60 -6.98
C PRO A 98 2.12 -1.49 -5.64
N LEU A 99 2.81 -1.74 -4.53
CA LEU A 99 2.24 -1.64 -3.18
C LEU A 99 1.95 -0.20 -2.75
N LEU A 100 2.55 0.80 -3.39
CA LEU A 100 2.18 2.22 -3.26
C LEU A 100 1.03 2.59 -4.20
N VAL A 101 1.11 2.12 -5.46
CA VAL A 101 0.16 2.47 -6.52
C VAL A 101 -1.24 1.97 -6.23
N LEU A 102 -1.38 0.71 -5.83
CA LEU A 102 -2.69 0.08 -5.58
C LEU A 102 -3.55 0.85 -4.55
N PRO A 103 -3.09 1.09 -3.31
CA PRO A 103 -3.88 1.84 -2.34
C PRO A 103 -4.03 3.32 -2.70
N TYR A 104 -3.07 3.93 -3.40
CA TYR A 104 -3.21 5.30 -3.91
C TYR A 104 -4.38 5.41 -4.89
N PHE A 105 -4.41 4.53 -5.89
CA PHE A 105 -5.45 4.51 -6.90
C PHE A 105 -6.82 4.23 -6.27
N ALA A 106 -6.92 3.17 -5.47
CA ALA A 106 -8.18 2.78 -4.84
C ALA A 106 -8.75 3.85 -3.91
N SER A 107 -7.90 4.46 -3.07
CA SER A 107 -8.35 5.52 -2.16
C SER A 107 -8.71 6.82 -2.89
N THR A 108 -8.06 7.12 -4.01
CA THR A 108 -8.41 8.27 -4.85
C THR A 108 -9.76 8.03 -5.53
N LEU A 109 -9.95 6.86 -6.13
CA LEU A 109 -11.21 6.46 -6.77
C LEU A 109 -12.38 6.51 -5.77
N ALA A 110 -12.20 5.96 -4.56
CA ALA A 110 -13.24 5.94 -3.53
C ALA A 110 -13.67 7.33 -3.02
N ARG A 111 -12.81 8.34 -3.18
CA ARG A 111 -13.08 9.73 -2.78
C ARG A 111 -13.66 10.58 -3.90
N MET A 112 -13.69 10.06 -5.13
CA MET A 112 -14.27 10.79 -6.26
C MET A 112 -15.79 10.85 -6.12
N PRO A 113 -16.41 12.00 -6.43
CA PRO A 113 -17.86 12.10 -6.54
C PRO A 113 -18.41 11.09 -7.54
N SER A 114 -19.59 10.53 -7.24
CA SER A 114 -20.29 9.62 -8.14
C SER A 114 -20.51 10.26 -9.51
N GLY A 115 -20.18 9.53 -10.58
CA GLY A 115 -20.35 9.98 -11.97
C GLY A 115 -19.19 10.78 -12.55
N GLN A 116 -18.10 10.98 -11.80
CA GLN A 116 -16.90 11.62 -12.33
C GLN A 116 -15.89 10.58 -12.81
N GLU A 117 -15.36 10.77 -14.01
CA GLU A 117 -14.28 9.92 -14.54
C GLU A 117 -12.97 10.21 -13.81
N PHE A 118 -12.23 9.14 -13.48
CA PHE A 118 -10.91 9.22 -12.89
C PHE A 118 -9.90 8.46 -13.73
N SER A 119 -8.82 9.13 -14.10
CA SER A 119 -7.67 8.55 -14.77
C SER A 119 -6.39 9.16 -14.20
N CYS A 120 -5.36 8.34 -14.02
CA CYS A 120 -4.03 8.79 -13.67
C CYS A 120 -2.98 7.97 -14.42
N ASP A 121 -1.92 8.65 -14.86
CA ASP A 121 -0.81 8.03 -15.56
C ASP A 121 0.32 7.85 -14.56
N PHE A 122 0.82 6.63 -14.41
CA PHE A 122 1.94 6.36 -13.51
C PHE A 122 3.26 6.54 -14.25
N ALA A 123 4.19 7.30 -13.67
CA ALA A 123 5.48 7.62 -14.32
C ALA A 123 6.38 6.39 -14.54
N HIS A 124 6.10 5.29 -13.83
CA HIS A 124 6.75 4.02 -14.02
C HIS A 124 5.71 2.91 -14.29
N PRO A 125 6.05 1.93 -15.14
CA PRO A 125 5.17 0.80 -15.41
C PRO A 125 4.97 -0.03 -14.15
N VAL A 126 3.72 -0.36 -13.86
CA VAL A 126 3.35 -1.26 -12.75
C VAL A 126 3.55 -2.71 -13.17
N ASP A 127 3.25 -3.02 -14.44
CA ASP A 127 3.60 -4.27 -15.11
C ASP A 127 4.74 -4.01 -16.10
N PRO A 128 5.91 -4.67 -15.95
CA PRO A 128 7.02 -4.54 -16.89
C PRO A 128 6.68 -4.90 -18.34
N LEU A 129 5.64 -5.71 -18.57
CA LEU A 129 5.19 -6.10 -19.90
C LEU A 129 4.39 -4.99 -20.60
N LEU A 130 3.99 -3.94 -19.88
CA LEU A 130 3.25 -2.79 -20.38
C LEU A 130 4.14 -1.55 -20.60
N ALA A 131 5.47 -1.73 -20.54
CA ALA A 131 6.48 -0.68 -20.66
C ALA A 131 6.99 -0.50 -22.09
#